data_AF-A0A090DTI2-F1
#
_entry.id   AF-A0A090DTI2-F1
#
_cell.length_a   1.000
_cell.length_b   1.000
_cell.length_c   1.000
_cell.angle_alpha   90.00
_cell.angle_beta   90.00
_cell.angle_gamma   90.00
#
_symmetry.space_group_name_H-M   'P 1'
#
loop_
_entity.id
_entity.type
_entity.pdbx_description
1 polymer ?
#
loop_
_entity_poly.entity_id
_entity_poly.type
_entity_poly.pdbx_seq_one_letter_code
_entity_poly.pdbx_strand_id
1 'polypeptide(L)'
;MQTTASQDTLFTEDAARQPIEAGDPANDSRLFRRCLGLYGTGIAIITTEMEEQRAAVTVNSFASVSLDPPLVLWSISRASRSYPLFTNSKRFAVNILASTQMNVSRHFSSKVEDKFADASWSPGEFGSPLLHGCLAHFECETYAQVEGGDHTILIGLVRRASRFEGEPLLFAQGQYSVAYSHPEASPAPEVGRLTPETSTEGTIIPQIFEAHHLLSAVFDEHRHAEGLDISVARVIACVYDMPGLKVDQVARVTYLGQRDTEDALATLVERGMLVSSADGQLILTEAGRQRREAIRARWQNFQKDQLEGIPEADLRATLRTLSKLIAQNRPAK
;
A
#
# COMPACT_ATOMS: atom_id res chain seq x y z
N MET A 1 21.74 43.51 -28.43
CA MET A 1 22.31 42.48 -27.54
C MET A 1 21.16 41.64 -27.04
N GLN A 2 21.09 40.38 -27.48
CA GLN A 2 20.05 39.42 -27.13
C GLN A 2 20.29 38.93 -25.70
N THR A 3 19.28 39.08 -24.84
CA THR A 3 19.23 38.42 -23.54
C THR A 3 18.62 37.05 -23.78
N THR A 4 19.46 36.02 -23.74
CA THR A 4 19.07 34.61 -23.84
C THR A 4 18.17 34.23 -22.66
N ALA A 5 16.93 33.86 -22.96
CA ALA A 5 16.07 33.16 -22.02
C ALA A 5 16.69 31.80 -21.71
N SER A 6 16.97 31.54 -20.42
CA SER A 6 17.34 30.22 -19.94
C SER A 6 16.12 29.31 -20.15
N GLN A 7 16.25 28.32 -21.02
CA GLN A 7 15.25 27.26 -21.15
C GLN A 7 15.42 26.36 -19.93
N ASP A 8 14.47 26.42 -19.00
CA ASP A 8 14.28 25.38 -17.99
C ASP A 8 13.88 24.10 -18.73
N THR A 9 14.87 23.27 -19.04
CA THR A 9 14.64 21.93 -19.57
C THR A 9 13.95 21.11 -18.49
N LEU A 10 12.69 20.72 -18.74
CA LEU A 10 11.88 19.75 -17.96
C LEU A 10 12.51 18.35 -17.83
N PHE A 11 13.70 18.16 -18.39
CA PHE A 11 14.44 16.92 -18.39
C PHE A 11 15.81 17.23 -17.78
N THR A 12 15.95 16.99 -16.48
CA THR A 12 17.27 16.68 -15.93
C THR A 12 17.82 15.48 -16.71
N GLU A 13 19.13 15.45 -16.94
CA GLU A 13 19.84 14.27 -17.45
C GLU A 13 19.79 13.15 -16.39
N ASP A 14 18.59 12.62 -16.12
CA ASP A 14 18.41 11.48 -15.24
C ASP A 14 19.11 10.30 -15.90
N ALA A 15 20.19 9.83 -15.27
CA ALA A 15 20.91 8.66 -15.74
C ALA A 15 19.93 7.49 -15.92
N ALA A 16 20.00 6.83 -17.08
CA ALA A 16 19.14 5.68 -17.37
C ALA A 16 19.27 4.63 -16.26
N ARG A 17 18.18 4.39 -15.51
CA ARG A 17 18.16 3.39 -14.45
C ARG A 17 18.35 2.00 -15.06
N GLN A 18 19.24 1.20 -14.49
CA GLN A 18 19.32 -0.22 -14.85
C GLN A 18 18.18 -1.01 -14.19
N PRO A 19 17.54 -1.95 -14.91
CA PRO A 19 16.49 -2.76 -14.33
C PRO A 19 17.07 -3.68 -13.24
N ILE A 20 16.44 -3.66 -12.07
CA ILE A 20 16.78 -4.56 -10.95
C ILE A 20 16.38 -6.00 -11.30
N GLU A 21 15.33 -6.17 -12.09
CA GLU A 21 14.81 -7.46 -12.55
C GLU A 21 14.20 -7.28 -13.95
N ALA A 22 14.37 -8.27 -14.83
CA ALA A 22 13.78 -8.29 -16.17
C ALA A 22 13.45 -9.72 -16.59
N GLY A 23 12.36 -9.89 -17.34
CA GLY A 23 11.86 -11.18 -17.77
C GLY A 23 10.58 -11.04 -18.60
N ASP A 24 10.09 -12.16 -19.14
CA ASP A 24 8.85 -12.21 -19.90
C ASP A 24 7.64 -12.42 -18.96
N PRO A 25 6.69 -11.47 -18.88
CA PRO A 25 5.47 -11.58 -18.08
C PRO A 25 4.64 -12.84 -18.34
N ALA A 26 4.69 -13.39 -19.57
CA ALA A 26 3.96 -14.61 -19.91
C ALA A 26 4.53 -15.85 -19.20
N ASN A 27 5.81 -15.81 -18.84
CA ASN A 27 6.54 -16.91 -18.20
C ASN A 27 6.84 -16.64 -16.71
N ASP A 28 6.79 -15.38 -16.25
CA ASP A 28 6.96 -15.00 -14.84
C ASP A 28 5.84 -14.06 -14.35
N SER A 29 4.76 -14.68 -13.87
CA SER A 29 3.61 -13.97 -13.29
C SER A 29 3.93 -13.23 -11.98
N ARG A 30 5.01 -13.59 -11.27
CA ARG A 30 5.41 -12.89 -10.04
C ARG A 30 6.15 -11.59 -10.38
N LEU A 31 7.04 -11.62 -11.38
CA LEU A 31 7.64 -10.41 -11.94
C LEU A 31 6.57 -9.44 -12.42
N PHE A 32 5.62 -9.91 -13.23
CA PHE A 32 4.55 -9.06 -13.74
C PHE A 32 3.74 -8.39 -12.61
N ARG A 33 3.38 -9.14 -11.56
CA ARG A 33 2.70 -8.59 -10.39
C ARG A 33 3.54 -7.59 -9.60
N ARG A 34 4.84 -7.85 -9.40
CA ARG A 34 5.76 -6.90 -8.76
C ARG A 34 5.81 -5.58 -9.53
N CYS A 35 5.92 -5.64 -10.86
CA CYS A 35 5.90 -4.45 -11.71
C CYS A 35 4.58 -3.67 -11.59
N LEU A 36 3.43 -4.35 -11.66
CA LEU A 36 2.12 -3.71 -11.47
C LEU A 36 1.97 -3.08 -10.08
N GLY A 37 2.54 -3.71 -9.04
CA GLY A 37 2.53 -3.19 -7.68
C GLY A 37 3.29 -1.87 -7.50
N LEU A 38 4.16 -1.48 -8.43
CA LEU A 38 4.84 -0.17 -8.39
C LEU A 38 3.86 0.99 -8.65
N TYR A 39 2.74 0.74 -9.33
CA TYR A 39 1.68 1.71 -9.49
C TYR A 39 0.79 1.73 -8.25
N GLY A 40 1.03 2.70 -7.37
CA GLY A 40 0.26 2.86 -6.13
C GLY A 40 -1.18 3.28 -6.39
N THR A 41 -2.12 2.67 -5.68
CA THR A 41 -3.56 2.93 -5.81
C THR A 41 -4.22 3.16 -4.46
N GLY A 42 -5.42 3.74 -4.46
CA GLY A 42 -6.34 3.57 -3.33
C GLY A 42 -6.90 2.15 -3.25
N ILE A 43 -7.70 1.88 -2.22
CA ILE A 43 -8.44 0.63 -2.06
C ILE A 43 -9.94 0.90 -2.01
N ALA A 44 -10.71 0.10 -2.75
CA ALA A 44 -12.16 0.13 -2.73
C ALA A 44 -12.74 -1.23 -2.35
N ILE A 45 -13.92 -1.24 -1.72
CA ILE A 45 -14.77 -2.43 -1.64
C ILE A 45 -15.93 -2.23 -2.60
N ILE A 46 -16.06 -3.15 -3.56
CA ILE A 46 -17.21 -3.20 -4.44
C ILE A 46 -18.27 -4.09 -3.82
N THR A 47 -19.49 -3.60 -3.71
CA THR A 47 -20.62 -4.31 -3.09
C THR A 47 -21.77 -4.41 -4.09
N THR A 48 -22.56 -5.47 -4.00
CA THR A 48 -23.80 -5.64 -4.77
C THR A 48 -24.80 -6.44 -3.96
N GLU A 49 -26.09 -6.26 -4.26
CA GLU A 49 -27.17 -7.08 -3.74
C GLU A 49 -28.13 -7.45 -4.88
N MET A 50 -28.49 -8.72 -4.97
CA MET A 50 -29.49 -9.25 -5.91
C MET A 50 -30.23 -10.40 -5.23
N GLU A 51 -31.57 -10.36 -5.23
CA GLU A 51 -32.41 -11.41 -4.62
C GLU A 51 -32.00 -11.75 -3.17
N GLU A 52 -31.77 -10.71 -2.36
CA GLU A 52 -31.31 -10.80 -0.95
C GLU A 52 -29.91 -11.42 -0.76
N GLN A 53 -29.23 -11.82 -1.84
CA GLN A 53 -27.85 -12.25 -1.82
C GLN A 53 -26.92 -11.05 -1.96
N ARG A 54 -25.92 -10.97 -1.08
CA ARG A 54 -24.93 -9.89 -1.06
C ARG A 54 -23.56 -10.44 -1.44
N ALA A 55 -22.81 -9.64 -2.19
CA ALA A 55 -21.39 -9.88 -2.37
C ALA A 55 -20.59 -8.60 -2.15
N ALA A 56 -19.34 -8.81 -1.72
CA ALA A 56 -18.36 -7.77 -1.58
C ALA A 56 -16.97 -8.28 -1.95
N VAL A 57 -16.22 -7.44 -2.67
CA VAL A 57 -14.87 -7.73 -3.12
C VAL A 57 -13.99 -6.51 -2.88
N THR A 58 -12.87 -6.72 -2.17
CA THR A 58 -11.78 -5.74 -2.10
C THR A 58 -11.08 -5.65 -3.44
N VAL A 59 -10.94 -4.44 -3.98
CA VAL A 59 -10.27 -4.18 -5.24
C VAL A 59 -9.33 -2.99 -5.14
N ASN A 60 -8.26 -3.06 -5.91
CA ASN A 60 -7.36 -1.95 -6.18
C ASN A 60 -7.26 -1.66 -7.69
N SER A 61 -8.16 -2.26 -8.49
CA SER A 61 -8.30 -2.06 -9.94
C SER A 61 -9.30 -0.96 -10.30
N PHE A 62 -9.82 -0.23 -9.31
CA PHE A 62 -10.77 0.86 -9.52
C PHE A 62 -10.09 2.05 -10.20
N ALA A 63 -10.77 2.62 -11.19
CA ALA A 63 -10.36 3.87 -11.85
C ALA A 63 -11.56 4.68 -12.33
N SER A 64 -11.39 5.99 -12.45
CA SER A 64 -12.33 6.87 -13.16
C SER A 64 -12.13 6.72 -14.68
N VAL A 65 -13.21 6.88 -15.44
CA VAL A 65 -13.21 6.71 -16.91
C VAL A 65 -13.65 7.99 -17.61
N SER A 66 -14.76 8.57 -17.16
CA SER A 66 -15.37 9.73 -17.80
C SER A 66 -16.05 10.63 -16.78
N LEU A 67 -16.06 11.94 -17.03
CA LEU A 67 -16.83 12.91 -16.25
C LEU A 67 -18.25 13.11 -16.81
N ASP A 68 -18.43 13.06 -18.13
CA ASP A 68 -19.73 13.17 -18.78
C ASP A 68 -19.88 12.15 -19.94
N PRO A 69 -20.68 11.08 -19.76
CA PRO A 69 -21.37 10.71 -18.52
C PRO A 69 -20.37 10.30 -17.42
N PRO A 70 -20.76 10.34 -16.14
CA PRO A 70 -19.87 9.99 -15.02
C PRO A 70 -19.66 8.47 -14.96
N LEU A 71 -18.52 8.01 -15.49
CA LEU A 71 -18.19 6.59 -15.58
C LEU A 71 -16.98 6.24 -14.71
N VAL A 72 -17.06 5.08 -14.08
CA VAL A 72 -15.97 4.42 -13.35
C VAL A 72 -15.81 2.99 -13.85
N LEU A 73 -14.65 2.38 -13.63
CA LEU A 73 -14.42 0.97 -13.90
C LEU A 73 -13.72 0.26 -12.76
N TRP A 74 -13.82 -1.07 -12.77
CA TRP A 74 -13.03 -1.98 -11.95
C TRP A 74 -13.05 -3.37 -12.60
N SER A 75 -12.14 -4.25 -12.17
CA SER A 75 -12.01 -5.60 -12.75
C SER A 75 -12.27 -6.68 -11.71
N ILE A 76 -13.10 -7.67 -12.06
CA ILE A 76 -13.38 -8.86 -11.25
C ILE A 76 -12.80 -10.12 -11.89
N SER A 77 -12.12 -10.96 -11.10
CA SER A 77 -11.63 -12.25 -11.58
C SER A 77 -12.79 -13.18 -11.91
N ARG A 78 -12.70 -13.86 -13.06
CA ARG A 78 -13.68 -14.88 -13.48
C ARG A 78 -13.71 -16.10 -12.54
N ALA A 79 -12.66 -16.29 -11.74
CA ALA A 79 -12.58 -17.32 -10.71
C ALA A 79 -13.18 -16.89 -9.35
N SER A 80 -13.63 -15.63 -9.21
CA SER A 80 -14.22 -15.15 -7.97
C SER A 80 -15.56 -15.82 -7.70
N ARG A 81 -15.80 -16.24 -6.45
CA ARG A 81 -17.11 -16.75 -5.99
C ARG A 81 -18.23 -15.73 -6.17
N SER A 82 -17.88 -14.44 -6.09
CA SER A 82 -18.81 -13.33 -6.27
C SER A 82 -19.03 -12.95 -7.73
N TYR A 83 -18.29 -13.54 -8.68
CA TYR A 83 -18.37 -13.21 -10.11
C TYR A 83 -19.80 -13.28 -10.66
N PRO A 84 -20.57 -14.37 -10.45
CA PRO A 84 -21.92 -14.45 -10.99
C PRO A 84 -22.85 -13.37 -10.44
N LEU A 85 -22.67 -12.95 -9.17
CA LEU A 85 -23.54 -11.94 -8.59
C LEU A 85 -23.28 -10.56 -9.20
N PHE A 86 -22.01 -10.20 -9.42
CA PHE A 86 -21.66 -8.91 -10.03
C PHE A 86 -22.00 -8.82 -11.52
N THR A 87 -21.85 -9.91 -12.28
CA THR A 87 -22.14 -9.89 -13.72
C THR A 87 -23.63 -9.98 -14.04
N ASN A 88 -24.43 -10.58 -13.15
CA ASN A 88 -25.89 -10.62 -13.30
C ASN A 88 -26.60 -9.44 -12.61
N SER A 89 -25.99 -8.83 -11.59
CA SER A 89 -26.54 -7.63 -10.97
C SER A 89 -26.46 -6.42 -11.91
N LYS A 90 -27.53 -5.64 -11.92
CA LYS A 90 -27.60 -4.36 -12.66
C LYS A 90 -26.99 -3.19 -11.89
N ARG A 91 -26.64 -3.38 -10.63
CA ARG A 91 -26.23 -2.31 -9.72
C ARG A 91 -25.11 -2.77 -8.81
N PHE A 92 -24.22 -1.87 -8.48
CA PHE A 92 -23.18 -2.07 -7.48
C PHE A 92 -22.85 -0.75 -6.81
N ALA A 93 -22.23 -0.80 -5.64
CA ALA A 93 -21.64 0.37 -5.01
C ALA A 93 -20.12 0.22 -4.87
N VAL A 94 -19.42 1.33 -5.02
CA VAL A 94 -17.98 1.46 -4.78
C VAL A 94 -17.79 2.17 -3.44
N ASN A 95 -17.05 1.56 -2.52
CA ASN A 95 -16.76 2.12 -1.20
C ASN A 95 -15.27 2.41 -1.09
N ILE A 96 -14.87 3.68 -1.18
CA ILE A 96 -13.45 4.09 -1.12
C ILE A 96 -12.99 4.12 0.34
N LEU A 97 -11.97 3.33 0.69
CA LEU A 97 -11.57 3.12 2.08
C LEU A 97 -10.71 4.27 2.64
N ALA A 98 -10.96 4.62 3.90
CA ALA A 98 -10.10 5.49 4.70
C ALA A 98 -8.89 4.72 5.24
N SER A 99 -7.80 5.42 5.56
CA SER A 99 -6.54 4.87 6.09
C SER A 99 -6.71 4.03 7.35
N THR A 100 -7.76 4.29 8.13
CA THR A 100 -8.13 3.55 9.35
C THR A 100 -8.81 2.21 9.07
N GLN A 101 -9.21 1.92 7.82
CA GLN A 101 -10.04 0.78 7.44
C GLN A 101 -9.27 -0.41 6.86
N MET A 102 -7.99 -0.56 7.21
CA MET A 102 -7.19 -1.72 6.79
C MET A 102 -7.81 -3.07 7.20
N ASN A 103 -8.44 -3.14 8.38
CA ASN A 103 -9.13 -4.35 8.81
C ASN A 103 -10.36 -4.67 7.94
N VAL A 104 -11.07 -3.65 7.47
CA VAL A 104 -12.21 -3.79 6.53
C VAL A 104 -11.70 -4.34 5.19
N SER A 105 -10.62 -3.78 4.65
CA SER A 105 -9.97 -4.28 3.43
C SER A 105 -9.62 -5.76 3.54
N ARG A 106 -8.96 -6.16 4.63
CA ARG A 106 -8.58 -7.56 4.90
C ARG A 106 -9.80 -8.47 5.01
N HIS A 107 -10.81 -8.05 5.77
CA HIS A 107 -12.05 -8.81 5.97
C HIS A 107 -12.72 -9.14 4.63
N PHE A 108 -12.94 -8.12 3.78
CA PHE A 108 -13.60 -8.30 2.50
C PHE A 108 -12.74 -8.97 1.42
N SER A 109 -11.41 -9.08 1.63
CA SER A 109 -10.52 -9.88 0.78
C SER A 109 -10.45 -11.36 1.18
N SER A 110 -10.93 -11.70 2.37
CA SER A 110 -10.87 -13.06 2.92
C SER A 110 -11.92 -14.01 2.31
N LYS A 111 -11.82 -15.30 2.68
CA LYS A 111 -12.78 -16.37 2.31
C LYS A 111 -13.91 -16.57 3.32
N VAL A 112 -14.12 -15.63 4.26
CA VAL A 112 -15.24 -15.69 5.22
C VAL A 112 -16.57 -15.81 4.44
N GLU A 113 -17.47 -16.68 4.93
CA GLU A 113 -18.75 -16.97 4.27
C GLU A 113 -19.71 -15.78 4.36
N ASP A 114 -20.03 -15.33 5.57
CA ASP A 114 -20.84 -14.13 5.78
C ASP A 114 -19.96 -12.91 6.09
N LYS A 115 -19.53 -12.23 5.02
CA LYS A 115 -18.71 -11.01 5.14
C LYS A 115 -19.47 -9.82 5.74
N PHE A 116 -20.80 -9.83 5.74
CA PHE A 116 -21.59 -8.68 6.16
C PHE A 116 -22.05 -8.76 7.62
N ALA A 117 -22.01 -9.93 8.24
CA ALA A 117 -22.32 -10.12 9.67
C ALA A 117 -21.45 -9.26 10.59
N ASP A 118 -20.15 -9.17 10.29
CA ASP A 118 -19.18 -8.46 11.13
C ASP A 118 -18.83 -7.04 10.62
N ALA A 119 -19.60 -6.52 9.66
CA ALA A 119 -19.35 -5.22 9.05
C ALA A 119 -20.48 -4.23 9.34
N SER A 120 -20.14 -2.96 9.57
CA SER A 120 -21.12 -1.88 9.68
C SER A 120 -21.43 -1.30 8.30
N TRP A 121 -22.69 -1.37 7.88
CA TRP A 121 -23.15 -0.90 6.58
C TRP A 121 -24.64 -0.53 6.62
N SER A 122 -25.09 0.14 5.57
CA SER A 122 -26.49 0.48 5.33
C SER A 122 -26.82 0.32 3.84
N PRO A 123 -28.06 -0.02 3.45
CA PRO A 123 -28.43 -0.07 2.04
C PRO A 123 -28.31 1.33 1.43
N GLY A 124 -27.72 1.42 0.24
CA GLY A 124 -27.75 2.63 -0.58
C GLY A 124 -29.13 2.91 -1.15
N GLU A 125 -29.29 4.08 -1.78
CA GLU A 125 -30.53 4.47 -2.46
C GLU A 125 -30.95 3.45 -3.54
N PHE A 126 -29.96 2.82 -4.18
CA PHE A 126 -30.18 1.81 -5.21
C PHE A 126 -30.08 0.36 -4.71
N GLY A 127 -29.95 0.16 -3.39
CA GLY A 127 -30.00 -1.14 -2.71
C GLY A 127 -28.63 -1.79 -2.45
N SER A 128 -27.57 -1.39 -3.14
CA SER A 128 -26.23 -1.95 -2.89
C SER A 128 -25.69 -1.51 -1.52
N PRO A 129 -25.01 -2.39 -0.75
CA PRO A 129 -24.50 -2.04 0.58
C PRO A 129 -23.46 -0.90 0.57
N LEU A 130 -23.66 0.11 1.41
CA LEU A 130 -22.70 1.19 1.67
C LEU A 130 -22.02 0.98 3.02
N LEU A 131 -20.70 0.78 3.00
CA LEU A 131 -19.90 0.54 4.20
C LEU A 131 -19.68 1.84 4.97
N HIS A 132 -19.79 1.77 6.30
CA HIS A 132 -19.55 2.94 7.16
C HIS A 132 -18.06 3.26 7.30
N GLY A 133 -17.73 4.54 7.51
CA GLY A 133 -16.36 5.01 7.70
C GLY A 133 -15.53 5.18 6.42
N CYS A 134 -16.11 4.93 5.25
CA CYS A 134 -15.47 5.16 3.94
C CYS A 134 -15.38 6.64 3.59
N LEU A 135 -14.42 7.01 2.73
CA LEU A 135 -14.21 8.37 2.25
C LEU A 135 -15.14 8.77 1.11
N ALA A 136 -15.63 7.80 0.36
CA ALA A 136 -16.60 8.05 -0.69
C ALA A 136 -17.44 6.81 -0.95
N HIS A 137 -18.68 7.04 -1.36
CA HIS A 137 -19.53 6.04 -1.98
C HIS A 137 -19.88 6.46 -3.40
N PHE A 138 -19.82 5.53 -4.34
CA PHE A 138 -20.42 5.69 -5.67
C PHE A 138 -21.46 4.60 -5.85
N GLU A 139 -22.72 4.98 -6.05
CA GLU A 139 -23.78 4.04 -6.41
C GLU A 139 -23.93 4.01 -7.92
N CYS A 140 -23.71 2.83 -8.49
CA CYS A 140 -23.52 2.64 -9.91
C CYS A 140 -24.61 1.73 -10.49
N GLU A 141 -25.00 2.03 -11.72
CA GLU A 141 -25.67 1.09 -12.61
C GLU A 141 -24.63 0.48 -13.56
N THR A 142 -24.70 -0.82 -13.80
CA THR A 142 -23.80 -1.50 -14.74
C THR A 142 -24.02 -0.96 -16.15
N TYR A 143 -23.02 -0.26 -16.68
CA TYR A 143 -23.06 0.39 -18.00
C TYR A 143 -22.57 -0.56 -19.09
N ALA A 144 -21.45 -1.24 -18.85
CA ALA A 144 -20.89 -2.22 -19.78
C ALA A 144 -20.04 -3.28 -19.06
N GLN A 145 -19.89 -4.44 -19.70
CA GLN A 145 -18.97 -5.51 -19.30
C GLN A 145 -18.03 -5.80 -20.47
N VAL A 146 -16.73 -5.81 -20.22
CA VAL A 146 -15.70 -6.03 -21.25
C VAL A 146 -14.79 -7.17 -20.82
N GLU A 147 -14.46 -8.07 -21.74
CA GLU A 147 -13.49 -9.14 -21.46
C GLU A 147 -12.08 -8.57 -21.30
N GLY A 148 -11.40 -8.96 -20.23
CA GLY A 148 -10.05 -8.50 -19.87
C GLY A 148 -9.13 -9.67 -19.51
N GLY A 149 -9.09 -10.71 -20.34
CA GLY A 149 -8.34 -11.93 -20.07
C GLY A 149 -9.00 -12.81 -18.99
N ASP A 150 -8.30 -13.04 -17.88
CA ASP A 150 -8.81 -13.80 -16.73
C ASP A 150 -9.76 -12.99 -15.82
N HIS A 151 -9.99 -11.72 -16.16
CA HIS A 151 -10.93 -10.81 -15.52
C HIS A 151 -12.02 -10.32 -16.49
N THR A 152 -13.12 -9.84 -15.92
CA THR A 152 -14.12 -9.02 -16.61
C THR A 152 -14.06 -7.61 -16.05
N ILE A 153 -13.96 -6.62 -16.94
CA ILE A 153 -13.99 -5.20 -16.61
C ILE A 153 -15.46 -4.77 -16.54
N LEU A 154 -15.86 -4.28 -15.39
CA LEU A 154 -17.19 -3.72 -15.15
C LEU A 154 -17.09 -2.20 -15.21
N ILE A 155 -17.82 -1.60 -16.15
CA ILE A 155 -17.96 -0.14 -16.26
C ILE A 155 -19.30 0.23 -15.62
N GLY A 156 -19.27 1.16 -14.66
CA GLY A 156 -20.44 1.65 -13.95
C GLY A 156 -20.74 3.10 -14.31
N LEU A 157 -22.02 3.37 -14.58
CA LEU A 157 -22.57 4.72 -14.63
C LEU A 157 -22.93 5.16 -13.21
N VAL A 158 -22.25 6.18 -12.71
CA VAL A 158 -22.47 6.70 -11.35
C VAL A 158 -23.80 7.46 -11.33
N ARG A 159 -24.76 6.95 -10.56
CA ARG A 159 -26.08 7.57 -10.35
C ARG A 159 -26.09 8.50 -9.14
N ARG A 160 -25.27 8.18 -8.14
CA ARG A 160 -25.12 8.97 -6.91
C ARG A 160 -23.71 8.84 -6.36
N ALA A 161 -23.21 9.93 -5.80
CA ALA A 161 -21.92 9.96 -5.12
C ALA A 161 -22.03 10.68 -3.77
N SER A 162 -21.25 10.22 -2.79
CA SER A 162 -21.03 10.90 -1.51
C SER A 162 -19.53 10.99 -1.24
N ARG A 163 -19.11 12.02 -0.49
CA ARG A 163 -17.71 12.23 -0.09
C ARG A 163 -17.65 12.64 1.38
N PHE A 164 -16.64 12.13 2.07
CA PHE A 164 -16.33 12.39 3.47
C PHE A 164 -14.88 12.86 3.61
N GLU A 165 -14.54 13.38 4.80
CA GLU A 165 -13.18 13.80 5.12
C GLU A 165 -12.33 12.62 5.62
N GLY A 166 -11.02 12.74 5.47
CA GLY A 166 -10.03 11.76 5.93
C GLY A 166 -8.98 11.43 4.87
N GLU A 167 -8.01 10.61 5.27
CA GLU A 167 -6.89 10.18 4.41
C GLU A 167 -7.17 8.83 3.75
N PRO A 168 -6.82 8.63 2.47
CA PRO A 168 -7.09 7.38 1.76
C PRO A 168 -6.21 6.24 2.27
N LEU A 169 -6.77 5.03 2.30
CA LEU A 169 -5.97 3.81 2.41
C LEU A 169 -5.32 3.51 1.06
N LEU A 170 -3.99 3.49 1.03
CA LEU A 170 -3.22 3.20 -0.17
C LEU A 170 -2.72 1.76 -0.20
N PHE A 171 -2.46 1.27 -1.41
CA PHE A 171 -1.80 0.01 -1.67
C PHE A 171 -0.72 0.20 -2.73
N ALA A 172 0.53 -0.09 -2.37
CA ALA A 172 1.67 -0.02 -3.27
C ALA A 172 2.71 -1.06 -2.85
N GLN A 173 3.40 -1.66 -3.82
CA GLN A 173 4.42 -2.69 -3.62
C GLN A 173 3.96 -3.83 -2.69
N GLY A 174 2.70 -4.24 -2.83
CA GLY A 174 2.09 -5.28 -2.00
C GLY A 174 1.75 -4.86 -0.57
N GLN A 175 1.80 -3.57 -0.22
CA GLN A 175 1.69 -3.07 1.15
C GLN A 175 0.58 -2.03 1.33
N TYR A 176 -0.11 -2.10 2.46
CA TYR A 176 -0.93 -1.00 2.94
C TYR A 176 -0.06 0.21 3.29
N SER A 177 -0.45 1.37 2.77
CA SER A 177 0.27 2.64 2.92
C SER A 177 -0.71 3.78 3.22
N VAL A 178 -0.16 4.94 3.58
CA VAL A 178 -0.91 6.19 3.74
C VAL A 178 -0.33 7.25 2.82
N ALA A 179 -1.17 8.20 2.40
CA ALA A 179 -0.71 9.34 1.64
C ALA A 179 0.08 10.29 2.54
N TYR A 180 1.16 10.84 1.99
CA TYR A 180 1.83 12.00 2.57
C TYR A 180 1.97 13.05 1.49
N SER A 181 1.90 14.33 1.87
CA SER A 181 2.15 15.42 0.94
C SER A 181 3.60 15.36 0.47
N HIS A 182 3.82 15.46 -0.84
CA HIS A 182 5.17 15.51 -1.40
C HIS A 182 5.87 16.79 -0.90
N PRO A 183 7.13 16.73 -0.44
CA PRO A 183 7.84 17.90 0.07
C PRO A 183 7.86 19.08 -0.92
N GLU A 184 8.09 18.81 -2.20
CA GLU A 184 8.09 19.84 -3.26
C GLU A 184 6.69 20.35 -3.63
N ALA A 185 5.62 19.63 -3.27
CA ALA A 185 4.24 20.09 -3.46
C ALA A 185 3.77 20.98 -2.31
N SER A 186 4.49 21.01 -1.18
CA SER A 186 4.30 22.05 -0.18
C SER A 186 4.86 23.34 -0.76
N PRO A 187 4.07 24.42 -0.88
CA PRO A 187 4.57 25.66 -1.43
C PRO A 187 5.78 26.11 -0.60
N ALA A 188 6.96 26.19 -1.23
CA ALA A 188 8.02 27.03 -0.71
C ALA A 188 7.37 28.41 -0.48
N PRO A 189 7.48 29.02 0.70
CA PRO A 189 6.80 30.28 0.97
C PRO A 189 7.34 31.36 0.03
N GLU A 190 6.62 31.64 -1.06
CA GLU A 190 6.90 32.78 -1.93
C GLU A 190 6.51 34.08 -1.19
N VAL A 191 7.55 34.81 -0.79
CA VAL A 191 7.59 36.26 -0.62
C VAL A 191 6.56 36.86 0.34
N GLY A 192 6.86 36.68 1.62
CA GLY A 192 6.64 37.69 2.65
C GLY A 192 7.76 37.49 3.66
N ARG A 193 8.61 38.50 3.86
CA ARG A 193 9.68 38.45 4.86
C ARG A 193 9.02 38.16 6.22
N LEU A 194 9.01 36.88 6.63
CA LEU A 194 8.52 36.47 7.93
C LEU A 194 9.37 37.22 8.95
N THR A 195 8.72 38.08 9.72
CA THR A 195 9.30 38.62 10.95
C THR A 195 9.72 37.43 11.83
N PRO A 196 10.84 37.50 12.58
CA PRO A 196 11.47 36.35 13.24
C PRO A 196 10.65 35.60 14.29
N GLU A 197 9.38 35.95 14.48
CA GLU A 197 8.50 35.40 15.52
C GLU A 197 7.59 34.27 15.03
N THR A 198 7.50 34.02 13.71
CA THR A 198 6.65 32.94 13.16
C THR A 198 7.39 32.07 12.14
N SER A 199 8.63 31.71 12.42
CA SER A 199 9.32 30.67 11.68
C SER A 199 8.82 29.30 12.15
N THR A 200 8.24 28.51 11.24
CA THR A 200 8.11 27.06 11.40
C THR A 200 9.46 26.34 11.45
N GLU A 201 10.58 27.08 11.32
CA GLU A 201 11.91 26.66 11.77
C GLU A 201 11.84 26.30 13.26
N GLY A 202 11.89 25.00 13.56
CA GLY A 202 11.85 24.47 14.93
C GLY A 202 10.60 23.68 15.29
N THR A 203 9.66 23.45 14.36
CA THR A 203 8.58 22.50 14.61
C THR A 203 9.06 21.06 14.36
N ILE A 204 8.91 20.20 15.37
CA ILE A 204 9.47 18.85 15.37
C ILE A 204 8.83 17.91 14.32
N ILE A 205 7.56 18.13 13.97
CA ILE A 205 6.81 17.20 13.10
C ILE A 205 7.30 17.24 11.64
N PRO A 206 7.41 18.41 10.95
CA PRO A 206 7.95 18.47 9.60
C PRO A 206 9.39 17.95 9.50
N GLN A 207 10.22 18.20 10.51
CA GLN A 207 11.61 17.72 10.53
C GLN A 207 11.71 16.20 10.64
N ILE A 208 10.86 15.56 11.45
CA ILE A 208 10.78 14.09 11.52
C ILE A 208 10.38 13.53 10.15
N PHE A 209 9.41 14.17 9.49
CA PHE A 209 8.90 13.71 8.20
C PHE A 209 9.96 13.79 7.11
N GLU A 210 10.61 14.95 6.97
CA GLU A 210 11.65 15.19 5.96
C GLU A 210 12.85 14.26 6.16
N ALA A 211 13.33 14.13 7.41
CA ALA A 211 14.41 13.22 7.73
C ALA A 211 14.05 11.75 7.41
N HIS A 212 12.83 11.33 7.71
CA HIS A 212 12.37 9.98 7.37
C HIS A 212 12.33 9.75 5.85
N HIS A 213 11.83 10.71 5.08
CA HIS A 213 11.74 10.61 3.62
C HIS A 213 13.13 10.47 2.98
N LEU A 214 14.05 11.37 3.30
CA LEU A 214 15.42 11.37 2.75
C LEU A 214 16.19 10.10 3.13
N LEU A 215 16.11 9.68 4.39
CA LEU A 215 16.80 8.46 4.86
C LEU A 215 16.21 7.19 4.24
N SER A 216 14.89 7.14 4.04
CA SER A 216 14.24 5.97 3.43
C SER A 216 14.62 5.83 1.96
N ALA A 217 14.66 6.93 1.20
CA ALA A 217 15.05 6.91 -0.22
C ALA A 217 16.47 6.36 -0.42
N VAL A 218 17.43 6.83 0.38
CA VAL A 218 18.83 6.37 0.29
C VAL A 218 18.98 4.92 0.79
N PHE A 219 18.16 4.49 1.75
CA PHE A 219 18.18 3.11 2.21
C PHE A 219 17.60 2.11 1.20
N ASP A 220 16.61 2.52 0.42
CA ASP A 220 15.99 1.67 -0.59
C ASP A 220 17.03 1.17 -1.61
N GLU A 221 17.97 2.03 -2.03
CA GLU A 221 19.11 1.67 -2.87
C GLU A 221 20.01 0.60 -2.22
N HIS A 222 20.25 0.69 -0.91
CA HIS A 222 21.07 -0.28 -0.16
C HIS A 222 20.35 -1.62 0.05
N ARG A 223 19.02 -1.63 0.20
CA ARG A 223 18.22 -2.87 0.27
C ARG A 223 18.24 -3.64 -1.05
N HIS A 224 18.19 -2.93 -2.18
CA HIS A 224 18.25 -3.55 -3.50
C HIS A 224 19.57 -4.28 -3.78
N ALA A 225 20.68 -3.81 -3.22
CA ALA A 225 22.00 -4.45 -3.38
C ALA A 225 22.09 -5.87 -2.80
N GLU A 226 21.11 -6.31 -2.01
CA GLU A 226 21.02 -7.69 -1.46
C GLU A 226 20.17 -8.64 -2.31
N GLY A 227 19.59 -8.18 -3.41
CA GLY A 227 18.81 -9.02 -4.34
C GLY A 227 17.50 -9.56 -3.74
N LEU A 228 16.92 -8.83 -2.77
CA LEU A 228 15.65 -9.16 -2.15
C LEU A 228 14.65 -8.03 -2.37
N ASP A 229 13.49 -8.41 -2.88
CA ASP A 229 12.31 -7.55 -2.94
C ASP A 229 11.85 -7.14 -1.52
N ILE A 230 11.21 -5.97 -1.39
CA ILE A 230 10.78 -5.39 -0.12
C ILE A 230 9.87 -6.34 0.67
N SER A 231 8.99 -7.05 -0.03
CA SER A 231 8.07 -8.03 0.54
C SER A 231 8.84 -9.20 1.16
N VAL A 232 9.86 -9.71 0.45
CA VAL A 232 10.71 -10.80 0.93
C VAL A 232 11.55 -10.36 2.14
N ALA A 233 12.15 -9.16 2.08
CA ALA A 233 12.93 -8.59 3.17
C ALA A 233 12.09 -8.35 4.44
N ARG A 234 10.80 -8.00 4.30
CA ARG A 234 9.89 -7.88 5.45
C ARG A 234 9.49 -9.22 6.04
N VAL A 235 9.15 -10.20 5.19
CA VAL A 235 8.79 -11.53 5.68
C VAL A 235 9.95 -12.18 6.41
N ILE A 236 11.18 -12.10 5.87
CA ILE A 236 12.37 -12.66 6.53
C ILE A 236 12.66 -11.96 7.86
N ALA A 237 12.50 -10.63 7.95
CA ALA A 237 12.64 -9.89 9.20
C ALA A 237 11.59 -10.28 10.24
N CYS A 238 10.32 -10.38 9.81
CA CYS A 238 9.19 -10.74 10.65
C CYS A 238 9.37 -12.13 11.29
N VAL A 239 9.74 -13.14 10.49
CA VAL A 239 9.95 -14.52 11.00
C VAL A 239 11.20 -14.59 11.91
N TYR A 240 12.24 -13.80 11.65
CA TYR A 240 13.43 -13.72 12.51
C TYR A 240 13.11 -13.08 13.86
N ASP A 241 12.40 -11.95 13.86
CA ASP A 241 12.13 -11.16 15.07
C ASP A 241 10.98 -11.77 15.91
N MET A 242 10.11 -12.58 15.29
CA MET A 242 8.98 -13.26 15.93
C MET A 242 8.96 -14.76 15.59
N PRO A 243 9.71 -15.60 16.32
CA PRO A 243 9.73 -17.03 16.08
C PRO A 243 8.35 -17.69 16.29
N GLY A 244 8.00 -18.66 15.45
CA GLY A 244 6.78 -19.46 15.59
C GLY A 244 5.54 -18.89 14.88
N LEU A 245 5.69 -17.83 14.08
CA LEU A 245 4.62 -17.29 13.26
C LEU A 245 4.10 -18.31 12.24
N LYS A 246 2.78 -18.29 12.03
CA LYS A 246 2.10 -18.99 10.94
C LYS A 246 1.83 -18.04 9.77
N VAL A 247 1.57 -18.60 8.59
CA VAL A 247 1.38 -17.85 7.33
C VAL A 247 0.35 -16.73 7.46
N ASP A 248 -0.81 -17.01 8.08
CA ASP A 248 -1.90 -16.04 8.27
C ASP A 248 -1.52 -14.88 9.21
N GLN A 249 -0.56 -15.11 10.12
CA GLN A 249 -0.07 -14.12 11.06
C GLN A 249 1.00 -13.22 10.42
N VAL A 250 1.79 -13.73 9.47
CA VAL A 250 2.82 -12.94 8.77
C VAL A 250 2.19 -11.77 8.01
N ALA A 251 1.11 -12.00 7.25
CA ALA A 251 0.42 -10.93 6.52
C ALA A 251 -0.11 -9.83 7.47
N ARG A 252 -0.54 -10.21 8.68
CA ARG A 252 -1.03 -9.28 9.69
C ARG A 252 0.06 -8.34 10.19
N VAL A 253 1.22 -8.90 10.55
CA VAL A 253 2.36 -8.18 11.14
C VAL A 253 3.13 -7.36 10.12
N THR A 254 3.26 -7.86 8.89
CA THR A 254 4.02 -7.19 7.81
C THR A 254 3.22 -6.14 7.06
N TYR A 255 1.91 -6.10 7.27
CA TYR A 255 0.96 -5.27 6.50
C TYR A 255 0.99 -5.55 4.99
N LEU A 256 1.46 -6.73 4.60
CA LEU A 256 1.44 -7.18 3.21
C LEU A 256 0.04 -7.67 2.82
N GLY A 257 -0.27 -7.56 1.53
CA GLY A 257 -1.38 -8.26 0.90
C GLY A 257 -1.20 -9.78 1.01
N GLN A 258 -2.30 -10.53 0.96
CA GLN A 258 -2.25 -11.99 1.09
C GLN A 258 -1.40 -12.64 -0.01
N ARG A 259 -1.64 -12.27 -1.28
CA ARG A 259 -0.89 -12.83 -2.42
C ARG A 259 0.60 -12.45 -2.39
N ASP A 260 0.92 -11.22 -1.99
CA ASP A 260 2.31 -10.77 -1.86
C ASP A 260 3.03 -11.51 -0.71
N THR A 261 2.31 -11.78 0.38
CA THR A 261 2.81 -12.64 1.47
C THR A 261 3.10 -14.05 0.97
N GLU A 262 2.16 -14.65 0.23
CA GLU A 262 2.30 -15.99 -0.35
C GLU A 262 3.48 -16.07 -1.33
N ASP A 263 3.64 -15.10 -2.23
CA ASP A 263 4.76 -15.03 -3.17
C ASP A 263 6.11 -14.86 -2.45
N ALA A 264 6.16 -13.99 -1.44
CA ALA A 264 7.36 -13.75 -0.65
C ALA A 264 7.78 -15.02 0.10
N LEU A 265 6.83 -15.73 0.70
CA LEU A 265 7.08 -17.03 1.36
C LEU A 265 7.56 -18.08 0.36
N ALA A 266 6.90 -18.21 -0.80
CA ALA A 266 7.30 -19.15 -1.84
C ALA A 266 8.73 -18.87 -2.34
N THR A 267 9.07 -17.60 -2.55
CA THR A 267 10.43 -17.16 -2.94
C THR A 267 11.47 -17.54 -1.87
N LEU A 268 11.15 -17.39 -0.58
CA LEU A 268 12.06 -17.79 0.51
C LEU A 268 12.25 -19.31 0.57
N VAL A 269 11.19 -20.09 0.35
CA VAL A 269 11.26 -21.55 0.31
C VAL A 269 12.06 -22.03 -0.89
N GLU A 270 11.80 -21.51 -2.09
CA GLU A 270 12.53 -21.83 -3.32
C GLU A 270 14.03 -21.54 -3.19
N ARG A 271 14.39 -20.46 -2.50
CA ARG A 271 15.78 -20.10 -2.21
C ARG A 271 16.38 -20.84 -1.01
N GLY A 272 15.66 -21.80 -0.42
CA GLY A 272 16.13 -22.59 0.73
C GLY A 272 16.34 -21.78 2.01
N MET A 273 15.72 -20.61 2.13
CA MET A 273 15.85 -19.68 3.26
C MET A 273 14.78 -19.85 4.34
N LEU A 274 13.70 -20.57 4.03
CA LEU A 274 12.57 -20.77 4.93
C LEU A 274 12.03 -22.20 4.80
N VAL A 275 11.62 -22.79 5.93
CA VAL A 275 10.91 -24.07 5.99
C VAL A 275 9.68 -23.96 6.89
N SER A 276 8.68 -24.81 6.66
CA SER A 276 7.54 -24.97 7.56
C SER A 276 7.75 -26.17 8.48
N SER A 277 7.49 -26.00 9.77
CA SER A 277 7.40 -27.12 10.70
C SER A 277 6.14 -27.97 10.44
N ALA A 278 6.08 -29.15 11.06
CA ALA A 278 4.90 -30.03 11.01
C ALA A 278 3.63 -29.35 11.54
N ASP A 279 3.75 -28.38 12.45
CA ASP A 279 2.65 -27.63 13.06
C ASP A 279 2.27 -26.34 12.29
N GLY A 280 2.87 -26.15 11.11
CA GLY A 280 2.62 -25.01 10.22
C GLY A 280 3.35 -23.72 10.63
N GLN A 281 4.34 -23.80 11.52
CA GLN A 281 5.17 -22.66 11.92
C GLN A 281 6.28 -22.41 10.91
N LEU A 282 6.54 -21.15 10.61
CA LEU A 282 7.60 -20.73 9.70
C LEU A 282 8.92 -20.62 10.45
N ILE A 283 9.95 -21.28 9.94
CA ILE A 283 11.29 -21.36 10.54
C ILE A 283 12.32 -20.96 9.49
N LEU A 284 13.17 -19.98 9.82
CA LEU A 284 14.31 -19.63 8.97
C LEU A 284 15.36 -20.74 9.01
N THR A 285 15.86 -21.12 7.83
CA THR A 285 17.04 -21.97 7.72
C THR A 285 18.28 -21.18 8.11
N GLU A 286 19.43 -21.85 8.17
CA GLU A 286 20.70 -21.18 8.39
C GLU A 286 21.00 -20.13 7.31
N ALA A 287 20.71 -20.44 6.04
CA ALA A 287 20.84 -19.48 4.94
C ALA A 287 19.92 -18.26 5.12
N GLY A 288 18.68 -18.47 5.60
CA GLY A 288 17.75 -17.39 5.89
C GLY A 288 18.22 -16.48 7.02
N ARG A 289 18.76 -17.06 8.11
CA ARG A 289 19.33 -16.30 9.22
C ARG A 289 20.54 -15.47 8.79
N GLN A 290 21.49 -16.08 8.07
CA GLN A 290 22.67 -15.37 7.56
C GLN A 290 22.27 -14.21 6.65
N ARG A 291 21.28 -14.40 5.77
CA ARG A 291 20.79 -13.33 4.91
C ARG A 291 20.16 -12.18 5.70
N ARG A 292 19.35 -12.48 6.71
CA ARG A 292 18.76 -11.47 7.60
C ARG A 292 19.82 -10.68 8.37
N GLU A 293 20.85 -11.36 8.85
CA GLU A 293 21.97 -10.75 9.56
C GLU A 293 22.80 -9.85 8.64
N ALA A 294 23.03 -10.25 7.39
CA ALA A 294 23.69 -9.41 6.39
C ALA A 294 22.91 -8.10 6.13
N ILE A 295 21.59 -8.19 5.95
CA ILE A 295 20.71 -7.01 5.82
C ILE A 295 20.79 -6.12 7.07
N ARG A 296 20.78 -6.73 8.26
CA ARG A 296 20.86 -5.99 9.53
C ARG A 296 22.20 -5.27 9.69
N ALA A 297 23.30 -5.93 9.36
CA ALA A 297 24.64 -5.35 9.42
C ALA A 297 24.78 -4.17 8.46
N ARG A 298 24.24 -4.29 7.23
CA ARG A 298 24.21 -3.15 6.29
C ARG A 298 23.37 -2.00 6.80
N TRP A 299 22.21 -2.27 7.39
CA TRP A 299 21.40 -1.21 8.02
C TRP A 299 22.16 -0.51 9.15
N GLN A 300 22.87 -1.27 9.99
CA GLN A 300 23.66 -0.70 11.09
C GLN A 300 24.81 0.17 10.56
N ASN A 301 25.49 -0.27 9.51
CA ASN A 301 26.54 0.52 8.87
C ASN A 301 25.97 1.78 8.23
N PHE A 302 24.90 1.66 7.44
CA PHE A 302 24.20 2.79 6.84
C PHE A 302 23.75 3.80 7.91
N GLN A 303 23.13 3.32 8.98
CA GLN A 303 22.71 4.18 10.10
C GLN A 303 23.92 4.86 10.76
N LYS A 304 25.04 4.16 10.94
CA LYS A 304 26.26 4.75 11.50
C LYS A 304 26.79 5.87 10.61
N ASP A 305 26.81 5.65 9.30
CA ASP A 305 27.30 6.63 8.32
C ASP A 305 26.37 7.85 8.27
N GLN A 306 25.04 7.65 8.29
CA GLN A 306 24.06 8.73 8.30
C GLN A 306 24.05 9.55 9.60
N LEU A 307 24.47 8.95 10.71
CA LEU A 307 24.53 9.62 12.01
C LEU A 307 25.95 10.12 12.35
N GLU A 308 26.89 10.00 11.41
CA GLU A 308 28.27 10.45 11.61
C GLU A 308 28.30 11.96 11.90
N GLY A 309 29.06 12.35 12.93
CA GLY A 309 29.17 13.75 13.36
C GLY A 309 28.08 14.23 14.31
N ILE A 310 27.05 13.44 14.60
CA ILE A 310 26.01 13.78 15.59
C ILE A 310 26.45 13.35 17.00
N PRO A 311 26.44 14.23 18.01
CA PRO A 311 26.80 13.85 19.38
C PRO A 311 25.89 12.76 19.97
N GLU A 312 26.50 11.78 20.64
CA GLU A 312 25.78 10.67 21.29
C GLU A 312 24.75 11.12 22.36
N ALA A 313 24.97 12.29 22.97
CA ALA A 313 24.01 12.88 23.88
C ALA A 313 22.71 13.31 23.17
N ASP A 314 22.84 13.87 21.97
CA ASP A 314 21.73 14.37 21.15
C ASP A 314 20.96 13.21 20.54
N LEU A 315 21.66 12.18 20.02
CA LEU A 315 21.01 10.94 19.55
C LEU A 315 20.14 10.30 20.64
N ARG A 316 20.70 10.15 21.86
CA ARG A 316 19.94 9.61 22.99
C ARG A 316 18.77 10.50 23.38
N ALA A 317 18.89 11.82 23.30
CA ALA A 317 17.79 12.73 23.57
C ALA A 317 16.66 12.59 22.54
N THR A 318 17.00 12.57 21.25
CA THR A 318 16.05 12.38 20.14
C THR A 318 15.31 11.05 20.28
N LEU A 319 16.02 9.94 20.52
CA LEU A 319 15.40 8.62 20.69
C LEU A 319 14.42 8.58 21.88
N ARG A 320 14.76 9.22 23.01
CA ARG A 320 13.84 9.33 24.15
C ARG A 320 12.58 10.11 23.79
N THR A 321 12.71 11.23 23.08
CA THR A 321 11.57 12.05 22.65
C THR A 321 10.67 11.29 21.70
N LEU A 322 11.22 10.67 20.66
CA LEU A 322 10.46 9.86 19.70
C LEU A 322 9.75 8.69 20.38
N SER A 323 10.42 8.00 21.30
CA SER A 323 9.82 6.88 22.04
C SER A 323 8.60 7.31 22.86
N LYS A 324 8.66 8.47 23.52
CA LYS A 324 7.52 9.03 24.25
C LYS A 324 6.37 9.39 23.32
N LEU A 325 6.66 10.05 22.19
CA LEU A 325 5.64 10.40 21.19
C LEU A 325 4.93 9.15 20.65
N ILE A 326 5.69 8.10 20.33
CA ILE A 326 5.12 6.82 19.88
C ILE A 326 4.22 6.21 20.96
N ALA A 327 4.68 6.15 22.20
CA ALA A 327 3.89 5.59 23.31
C ALA A 327 2.58 6.35 23.55
N GLN A 328 2.57 7.67 23.38
CA GLN A 328 1.39 8.52 23.57
C GLN A 328 0.35 8.38 22.45
N ASN A 329 0.78 8.02 21.24
CA ASN A 329 -0.08 8.03 20.04
C ASN A 329 -0.42 6.64 19.50
N ARG A 330 0.11 5.56 20.10
CA ARG A 330 -0.24 4.20 19.71
C ARG A 330 -1.66 3.89 20.19
N PRO A 331 -2.58 3.43 19.32
CA PRO A 331 -3.92 3.03 19.78
C PRO A 331 -3.81 1.91 20.82
N ALA A 332 -4.65 1.96 21.86
CA ALA A 332 -4.75 0.88 22.84
C ALA A 332 -5.05 -0.44 22.11
N LYS A 333 -4.29 -1.49 22.44
CA LYS A 333 -4.40 -2.81 21.83
C LYS A 333 -5.76 -3.45 22.09
#